data_AF-A0A397HV87-F1
#
_entry.id   AF-A0A397HV87-F1
#
_cell.length_a   1.000
_cell.length_b   1.000
_cell.length_c   1.000
_cell.angle_alpha   90.00
_cell.angle_beta   90.00
_cell.angle_gamma   90.00
#
_symmetry.space_group_name_H-M   'P 1'
#
loop_
_entity.id
_entity.type
_entity.pdbx_description
1 polymer ?
#
loop_
_entity_poly.entity_id
_entity_poly.type
_entity_poly.pdbx_seq_one_letter_code
_entity_poly.pdbx_strand_id
1 'polypeptide(L)'
;MASIVRKLKSKELITFLQKEDYSYLELNEDDLKILRKGRINGRDFLKTTKEEFLSDGMPRGPATRLADFAKGLSKQKLKSFSSCKSLGDVKEVFNKFEYDEADINSILPFKPEISEIDSNDERFKHCIAEIKTKIETYGPASGSNEAERCHFISTILDLAILITRRITKQKIRPRCQFEIIGNERTGRVDYAIKKVKDIGNEELIAITEAKQNDIEMGFGQNVLQLEASYQKNSKKRKAPEDFDNEFDYLYGIVTTATDWYFILFTPEKFYRIEKKYHIEIEKDVLTDDSELCKDVKRVVEVLVSLLKDRVEVDDSSDHKKARIKNYTQKKPESDNI
;
A
#
# COMPACT_ATOMS: atom_id res chain seq x y z
N MET A 1 -3.33 2.15 18.23
CA MET A 1 -2.53 0.93 18.49
C MET A 1 -3.37 -0.23 19.04
N ALA A 2 -4.31 -0.01 19.98
CA ALA A 2 -5.14 -1.08 20.54
C ALA A 2 -5.94 -1.93 19.52
N SER A 3 -6.37 -1.39 18.38
CA SER A 3 -7.06 -2.18 17.34
C SER A 3 -6.18 -3.26 16.70
N ILE A 4 -4.87 -3.00 16.61
CA ILE A 4 -3.87 -3.95 16.12
C ILE A 4 -3.63 -5.02 17.17
N VAL A 5 -3.30 -4.59 18.40
CA VAL A 5 -3.00 -5.48 19.52
C VAL A 5 -4.16 -6.43 19.76
N ARG A 6 -5.42 -5.96 19.68
CA ARG A 6 -6.63 -6.79 19.83
C ARG A 6 -6.70 -8.00 18.90
N LYS A 7 -6.06 -7.95 17.72
CA LYS A 7 -6.09 -9.03 16.72
C LYS A 7 -4.92 -10.02 16.85
N LEU A 8 -3.94 -9.72 17.72
CA LEU A 8 -2.74 -10.56 17.87
C LEU A 8 -3.06 -11.86 18.62
N LYS A 9 -2.57 -12.97 18.08
CA LYS A 9 -2.52 -14.26 18.78
C LYS A 9 -1.47 -14.23 19.90
N SER A 10 -1.53 -15.16 20.84
CA SER A 10 -0.67 -15.14 22.04
C SER A 10 0.83 -15.09 21.72
N LYS A 11 1.30 -15.83 20.71
CA LYS A 11 2.71 -15.75 20.25
C LYS A 11 3.06 -14.37 19.67
N GLU A 12 2.18 -13.82 18.84
CA GLU A 12 2.38 -12.51 18.18
C GLU A 12 2.35 -11.36 19.19
N LEU A 13 1.54 -11.48 20.25
CA LEU A 13 1.51 -10.53 21.36
C LEU A 13 2.86 -10.50 22.09
N ILE A 14 3.46 -11.66 22.37
CA ILE A 14 4.75 -11.74 23.06
C ILE A 14 5.84 -11.09 22.22
N THR A 15 5.93 -11.43 20.93
CA THR A 15 6.86 -10.79 20.00
C THR A 15 6.62 -9.27 19.93
N PHE A 16 5.35 -8.84 19.96
CA PHE A 16 5.01 -7.43 19.98
C PHE A 16 5.54 -6.72 21.23
N LEU A 17 5.40 -7.31 22.42
CA LEU A 17 5.88 -6.74 23.69
C LEU A 17 7.41 -6.74 23.82
N GLN A 18 8.12 -7.56 23.06
CA GLN A 18 9.59 -7.65 23.06
C GLN A 18 10.29 -6.68 22.09
N LYS A 19 9.54 -5.83 21.36
CA LYS A 19 10.14 -4.82 20.47
C LYS A 19 11.00 -3.83 21.27
N GLU A 20 12.08 -3.36 20.67
CA GLU A 20 13.00 -2.39 21.26
C GLU A 20 12.30 -1.11 21.75
N ASP A 21 11.31 -0.63 20.99
CA ASP A 21 10.42 0.49 21.35
C ASP A 21 9.72 0.31 22.72
N TYR A 22 9.61 -0.93 23.21
CA TYR A 22 8.94 -1.30 24.47
C TYR A 22 9.90 -1.93 25.48
N SER A 23 11.22 -1.78 25.29
CA SER A 23 12.25 -2.23 26.22
C SER A 23 12.06 -1.69 27.64
N TYR A 24 11.46 -0.50 27.80
CA TYR A 24 11.09 0.10 29.08
C TYR A 24 10.06 -0.73 29.89
N LEU A 25 9.40 -1.72 29.28
CA LEU A 25 8.55 -2.67 30.00
C LEU A 25 9.39 -3.61 30.89
N GLU A 26 10.70 -3.75 30.61
CA GLU A 26 11.67 -4.55 31.36
C GLU A 26 11.13 -5.96 31.66
N LEU A 27 10.59 -6.62 30.63
CA LEU A 27 10.05 -7.99 30.75
C LEU A 27 11.20 -8.99 30.61
N ASN A 28 11.30 -9.91 31.56
CA ASN A 28 12.21 -11.04 31.44
C ASN A 28 11.46 -12.30 30.93
N GLU A 29 12.19 -13.40 30.71
CA GLU A 29 11.58 -14.63 30.22
C GLU A 29 10.57 -15.26 31.17
N ASP A 30 10.68 -15.03 32.49
CA ASP A 30 9.72 -15.55 33.46
C ASP A 30 8.39 -14.78 33.39
N ASP A 31 8.43 -13.46 33.20
CA ASP A 31 7.24 -12.64 32.94
C ASP A 31 6.52 -13.10 31.66
N LEU A 32 7.29 -13.37 30.59
CA LEU A 32 6.74 -13.84 29.32
C LEU A 32 6.19 -15.27 29.43
N LYS A 33 6.79 -16.15 30.25
CA LYS A 33 6.25 -17.49 30.55
C LYS A 33 4.87 -17.42 31.18
N ILE A 34 4.60 -16.43 32.04
CA ILE A 34 3.27 -16.22 32.64
C ILE A 34 2.24 -15.93 31.56
N LEU A 35 2.54 -14.99 30.64
CA LEU A 35 1.68 -14.69 29.49
C LEU A 35 1.44 -15.93 28.59
N ARG A 36 2.49 -16.73 28.35
CA ARG A 36 2.40 -17.99 27.58
C ARG A 36 1.51 -19.02 28.28
N LYS A 37 1.68 -19.22 29.59
CA LYS A 37 0.88 -20.16 30.39
C LYS A 37 -0.59 -19.77 30.43
N GLY A 38 -0.87 -18.48 30.64
CA GLY A 38 -2.23 -17.93 30.60
C GLY A 38 -2.85 -17.90 29.21
N ARG A 39 -2.07 -18.24 28.16
CA ARG A 39 -2.48 -18.16 26.74
C ARG A 39 -3.04 -16.79 26.35
N ILE A 40 -2.59 -15.74 27.03
CA ILE A 40 -3.12 -14.37 26.87
C ILE A 40 -2.89 -13.94 25.42
N ASN A 41 -3.98 -13.73 24.68
CA ASN A 41 -3.92 -13.12 23.35
C ASN A 41 -4.10 -11.61 23.48
N GLY A 42 -3.94 -10.87 22.38
CA GLY A 42 -3.95 -9.43 22.44
C GLY A 42 -5.33 -8.81 22.76
N ARG A 43 -6.44 -9.53 22.59
CA ARG A 43 -7.76 -9.08 23.07
C ARG A 43 -7.84 -9.18 24.59
N ASP A 44 -7.36 -10.28 25.15
CA ASP A 44 -7.36 -10.52 26.60
C ASP A 44 -6.43 -9.50 27.28
N PHE A 45 -5.21 -9.35 26.77
CA PHE A 45 -4.21 -8.40 27.25
C PHE A 45 -4.74 -6.96 27.40
N LEU A 46 -5.52 -6.48 26.43
CA LEU A 46 -6.09 -5.13 26.47
C LEU A 46 -7.16 -4.93 27.55
N LYS A 47 -7.69 -6.03 28.09
CA LYS A 47 -8.68 -6.03 29.17
C LYS A 47 -8.06 -6.39 30.52
N THR A 48 -6.95 -7.14 30.51
CA THR A 48 -6.30 -7.61 31.71
C THR A 48 -5.88 -6.43 32.58
N THR A 49 -6.34 -6.46 33.82
CA THR A 49 -6.03 -5.48 34.84
C THR A 49 -4.70 -5.83 35.52
N LYS A 50 -4.15 -4.87 36.26
CA LYS A 50 -2.95 -5.11 37.08
C LYS A 50 -3.22 -6.23 38.09
N GLU A 51 -4.40 -6.23 38.69
CA GLU A 51 -4.84 -7.18 39.70
C GLU A 51 -4.92 -8.61 39.13
N GLU A 52 -5.39 -8.75 37.90
CA GLU A 52 -5.42 -10.04 37.19
C GLU A 52 -4.00 -10.53 36.88
N PHE A 53 -3.10 -9.66 36.40
CA PHE A 53 -1.69 -10.04 36.21
C PHE A 53 -1.02 -10.50 37.52
N LEU A 54 -1.31 -9.81 38.63
CA LEU A 54 -0.82 -10.22 39.95
C LEU A 54 -1.38 -11.60 40.35
N SER A 55 -2.67 -11.85 40.09
CA SER A 55 -3.30 -13.14 40.37
C SER A 55 -2.72 -14.29 39.54
N ASP A 56 -2.23 -13.99 38.33
CA ASP A 56 -1.54 -14.94 37.46
C ASP A 56 -0.08 -15.21 37.89
N GLY A 57 0.37 -14.57 38.97
CA GLY A 57 1.71 -14.74 39.54
C GLY A 57 2.75 -13.77 39.00
N MET A 58 2.35 -12.72 38.28
CA MET A 58 3.29 -11.72 37.76
C MET A 58 3.81 -10.79 38.86
N PRO A 59 5.12 -10.49 38.90
CA PRO A 59 5.66 -9.52 39.85
C PRO A 59 5.04 -8.13 39.67
N ARG A 60 4.94 -7.37 40.77
CA ARG A 60 4.26 -6.07 40.81
C ARG A 60 4.76 -5.06 39.77
N GLY A 61 6.06 -5.04 39.47
CA GLY A 61 6.67 -4.12 38.50
C GLY A 61 6.14 -4.36 37.08
N PRO A 62 6.44 -5.51 36.45
CA PRO A 62 5.91 -5.92 35.15
C PRO A 62 4.38 -5.82 35.06
N ALA A 63 3.64 -6.29 36.08
CA ALA A 63 2.18 -6.21 36.10
C ALA A 63 1.65 -4.77 36.00
N THR A 64 2.30 -3.83 36.69
CA THR A 64 1.93 -2.40 36.61
C THR A 64 2.24 -1.83 35.23
N ARG A 65 3.47 -2.06 34.72
CA ARG A 65 3.88 -1.55 33.40
C ARG A 65 3.02 -2.08 32.27
N LEU A 66 2.68 -3.37 32.28
CA LEU A 66 1.82 -3.98 31.27
C LEU A 66 0.39 -3.45 31.31
N ALA A 67 -0.20 -3.31 32.50
CA ALA A 67 -1.54 -2.75 32.63
C ALA A 67 -1.61 -1.28 32.18
N ASP A 68 -0.62 -0.46 32.55
CA ASP A 68 -0.53 0.94 32.13
C ASP A 68 -0.25 1.06 30.63
N PHE A 69 0.60 0.19 30.09
CA PHE A 69 0.84 0.10 28.66
C PHE A 69 -0.43 -0.29 27.89
N ALA A 70 -1.16 -1.33 28.32
CA ALA A 70 -2.44 -1.72 27.73
C ALA A 70 -3.46 -0.56 27.74
N LYS A 71 -3.56 0.17 28.85
CA LYS A 71 -4.37 1.39 28.95
C LYS A 71 -3.88 2.48 28.01
N GLY A 72 -2.57 2.70 27.89
CA GLY A 72 -1.96 3.65 26.97
C GLY A 72 -2.26 3.33 25.50
N LEU A 73 -2.19 2.04 25.13
CA LEU A 73 -2.54 1.56 23.78
C LEU A 73 -3.99 1.83 23.41
N SER A 74 -4.89 1.79 24.41
CA SER A 74 -6.32 2.10 24.24
C SER A 74 -6.57 3.60 24.06
N LYS A 75 -5.70 4.45 24.62
CA LYS A 75 -5.73 5.92 24.49
C LYS A 75 -5.06 6.42 23.20
N GLN A 76 -4.04 5.72 22.70
CA GLN A 76 -3.45 5.95 21.38
C GLN A 76 -4.42 5.51 20.25
N LYS A 77 -5.32 6.41 19.87
CA LYS A 77 -6.03 6.33 18.59
C LYS A 77 -4.99 6.42 17.48
N LEU A 78 -4.98 5.46 16.57
CA LEU A 78 -4.18 5.56 15.34
C LEU A 78 -4.65 6.83 14.61
N LYS A 79 -3.71 7.63 14.12
CA LYS A 79 -4.05 8.78 13.28
C LYS A 79 -4.64 8.25 11.96
N SER A 80 -5.56 9.00 11.36
CA SER A 80 -6.03 8.64 10.02
C SER A 80 -4.92 8.86 9.00
N PHE A 81 -4.83 8.07 7.94
CA PHE A 81 -3.99 8.44 6.78
C PHE A 81 -4.44 9.80 6.23
N SER A 82 -5.75 10.03 6.16
CA SER A 82 -6.33 11.31 5.76
C SER A 82 -6.05 12.45 6.74
N SER A 83 -5.34 12.22 7.87
CA SER A 83 -4.86 13.30 8.73
C SER A 83 -3.56 13.94 8.21
N CYS A 84 -2.92 13.38 7.18
CA CYS A 84 -1.88 14.07 6.40
C CYS A 84 -2.60 15.06 5.48
N LYS A 85 -2.67 16.34 5.89
CA LYS A 85 -3.51 17.37 5.22
C LYS A 85 -2.77 18.67 4.94
N SER A 86 -1.51 18.77 5.37
CA SER A 86 -0.70 19.96 5.15
C SER A 86 0.57 19.60 4.41
N LEU A 87 1.14 20.58 3.70
CA LEU A 87 2.45 20.43 3.09
C LEU A 87 3.52 20.11 4.15
N GLY A 88 3.36 20.58 5.40
CA GLY A 88 4.23 20.21 6.51
C GLY A 88 4.20 18.71 6.83
N ASP A 89 3.00 18.10 6.82
CA ASP A 89 2.86 16.65 6.98
C ASP A 89 3.52 15.88 5.83
N VAL A 90 3.34 16.36 4.59
CA VAL A 90 3.97 15.73 3.41
C VAL A 90 5.49 15.84 3.50
N LYS A 91 6.03 16.99 3.92
CA LYS A 91 7.48 17.17 4.18
C LYS A 91 7.99 16.19 5.23
N GLU A 92 7.26 15.98 6.32
CA GLU A 92 7.64 14.98 7.33
C GLU A 92 7.73 13.57 6.73
N VAL A 93 6.78 13.19 5.86
CA VAL A 93 6.81 11.91 5.15
C VAL A 93 7.99 11.83 4.20
N PHE A 94 8.25 12.87 3.41
CA PHE A 94 9.34 12.88 2.42
C PHE A 94 10.72 12.85 3.11
N ASN A 95 10.90 13.65 4.16
CA ASN A 95 12.13 13.69 4.96
C ASN A 95 12.47 12.32 5.56
N LYS A 96 11.47 11.53 5.95
CA LYS A 96 11.66 10.15 6.47
C LYS A 96 12.36 9.24 5.45
N PHE A 97 12.23 9.51 4.16
CA PHE A 97 12.87 8.77 3.07
C PHE A 97 13.98 9.57 2.38
N GLU A 98 14.59 10.52 3.10
CA GLU A 98 15.74 11.31 2.65
C GLU A 98 15.43 12.15 1.40
N TYR A 99 14.24 12.74 1.35
CA TYR A 99 13.89 13.79 0.41
C TYR A 99 13.80 15.13 1.15
N ASP A 100 14.68 16.06 0.82
CA ASP A 100 14.79 17.36 1.51
C ASP A 100 13.58 18.29 1.27
N GLU A 101 12.85 18.04 0.18
CA GLU A 101 11.70 18.83 -0.23
C GLU A 101 10.48 17.94 -0.49
N ALA A 102 9.30 18.44 -0.12
CA ALA A 102 8.01 17.86 -0.53
C ALA A 102 7.65 18.27 -1.96
N ASP A 103 8.57 18.04 -2.89
CA ASP A 103 8.33 18.20 -4.32
C ASP A 103 8.28 16.82 -4.97
N ILE A 104 7.15 16.49 -5.59
CA ILE A 104 7.00 15.23 -6.32
C ILE A 104 8.03 15.09 -7.43
N ASN A 105 8.57 16.19 -7.95
CA ASN A 105 9.58 16.15 -9.00
C ASN A 105 10.99 15.83 -8.50
N SER A 106 11.24 15.99 -7.20
CA SER A 106 12.50 15.59 -6.56
C SER A 106 12.59 14.07 -6.30
N ILE A 107 11.47 13.35 -6.38
CA ILE A 107 11.41 11.90 -6.13
C ILE A 107 12.26 11.17 -7.18
N LEU A 108 13.12 10.26 -6.71
CA LEU A 108 13.99 9.48 -7.58
C LEU A 108 13.18 8.71 -8.64
N PRO A 109 13.61 8.70 -9.91
CA PRO A 109 12.90 8.01 -10.96
C PRO A 109 13.13 6.50 -10.92
N PHE A 110 12.13 5.72 -11.34
CA PHE A 110 12.30 4.33 -11.75
C PHE A 110 11.68 4.12 -13.14
N LYS A 111 12.20 3.14 -13.90
CA LYS A 111 11.74 2.85 -15.26
C LYS A 111 11.27 1.40 -15.38
N PRO A 112 9.95 1.12 -15.38
CA PRO A 112 9.46 -0.23 -15.61
C PRO A 112 9.61 -0.62 -17.08
N GLU A 113 9.67 -1.94 -17.33
CA GLU A 113 9.59 -2.48 -18.68
C GLU A 113 8.12 -2.49 -19.13
N ILE A 114 7.81 -1.72 -20.18
CA ILE A 114 6.44 -1.53 -20.63
C ILE A 114 5.95 -2.75 -21.42
N SER A 115 4.83 -3.32 -20.97
CA SER A 115 4.07 -4.36 -21.66
C SER A 115 3.07 -3.71 -22.60
N GLU A 116 3.31 -3.83 -23.90
CA GLU A 116 2.37 -3.36 -24.93
C GLU A 116 1.04 -4.09 -24.81
N ILE A 117 -0.04 -3.34 -25.05
CA ILE A 117 -1.39 -3.92 -25.13
C ILE A 117 -1.99 -3.68 -26.52
N ASP A 118 -2.82 -4.62 -26.96
CA ASP A 118 -3.56 -4.51 -28.20
C ASP A 118 -4.80 -3.63 -27.98
N SER A 119 -4.89 -2.50 -28.68
CA SER A 119 -6.07 -1.62 -28.65
C SER A 119 -7.27 -2.22 -29.39
N ASN A 120 -7.07 -3.25 -30.23
CA ASN A 120 -8.15 -4.00 -30.85
C ASN A 120 -8.79 -5.03 -29.92
N ASP A 121 -8.26 -5.21 -28.72
CA ASP A 121 -8.82 -6.08 -27.70
C ASP A 121 -10.24 -5.68 -27.34
N GLU A 122 -11.18 -6.62 -27.36
CA GLU A 122 -12.59 -6.37 -27.03
C GLU A 122 -12.78 -5.80 -25.62
N ARG A 123 -11.92 -6.15 -24.66
CA ARG A 123 -11.95 -5.58 -23.30
C ARG A 123 -11.48 -4.14 -23.30
N PHE A 124 -10.50 -3.81 -24.15
CA PHE A 124 -10.04 -2.44 -24.33
C PHE A 124 -11.17 -1.58 -24.92
N LYS A 125 -11.78 -2.04 -26.03
CA LYS A 125 -12.94 -1.36 -26.63
C LYS A 125 -14.09 -1.17 -25.64
N HIS A 126 -14.38 -2.21 -24.84
CA HIS A 126 -15.40 -2.14 -23.80
C HIS A 126 -15.08 -1.10 -22.73
N CYS A 127 -13.82 -1.01 -22.28
CA CYS A 127 -13.35 0.01 -21.35
C CYS A 127 -13.58 1.43 -21.91
N ILE A 128 -13.23 1.68 -23.17
CA ILE A 128 -13.46 2.98 -23.82
C ILE A 128 -14.95 3.31 -23.87
N ALA A 129 -15.78 2.34 -24.30
CA ALA A 129 -17.23 2.52 -24.32
C ALA A 129 -17.80 2.82 -22.92
N GLU A 130 -17.33 2.13 -21.87
CA GLU A 130 -17.77 2.37 -20.50
C GLU A 130 -17.35 3.76 -19.99
N ILE A 131 -16.15 4.23 -20.33
CA ILE A 131 -15.72 5.61 -20.02
C ILE A 131 -16.66 6.62 -20.69
N LYS A 132 -16.97 6.45 -21.98
CA LYS A 132 -17.90 7.33 -22.71
C LYS A 132 -19.29 7.34 -22.07
N THR A 133 -19.84 6.18 -21.74
CA THR A 133 -21.12 6.08 -21.02
C THR A 133 -21.09 6.81 -19.68
N LYS A 134 -19.98 6.74 -18.94
CA LYS A 134 -19.80 7.46 -17.68
C LYS A 134 -19.71 8.97 -17.88
N ILE A 135 -19.06 9.43 -18.96
CA ILE A 135 -19.05 10.86 -19.34
C ILE A 135 -20.47 11.35 -19.65
N GLU A 136 -21.27 10.57 -20.38
CA GLU A 136 -22.66 10.91 -20.67
C GLU A 136 -23.54 10.95 -19.41
N THR A 137 -23.29 10.04 -18.47
CA THR A 137 -24.11 9.87 -17.27
C THR A 137 -23.76 10.86 -16.16
N TYR A 138 -22.47 11.02 -15.86
CA TYR A 138 -21.97 11.78 -14.72
C TYR A 138 -21.32 13.11 -15.12
N GLY A 139 -21.06 13.32 -16.41
CA GLY A 139 -20.28 14.44 -16.90
C GLY A 139 -18.79 14.11 -17.05
N PRO A 140 -18.01 15.07 -17.59
CA PRO A 140 -16.57 14.91 -17.75
C PRO A 140 -15.85 14.82 -16.39
N ALA A 141 -14.57 14.45 -16.40
CA ALA A 141 -13.78 14.47 -15.17
C ALA A 141 -13.52 15.91 -14.69
N SER A 142 -13.47 16.90 -15.59
CA SER A 142 -13.39 18.31 -15.22
C SER A 142 -14.58 18.72 -14.32
N GLY A 143 -14.28 19.38 -13.20
CA GLY A 143 -15.29 19.80 -12.22
C GLY A 143 -15.88 18.69 -11.34
N SER A 144 -15.64 17.41 -11.65
CA SER A 144 -16.13 16.28 -10.85
C SER A 144 -15.40 16.14 -9.50
N ASN A 145 -16.10 15.63 -8.50
CA ASN A 145 -15.55 15.32 -7.18
C ASN A 145 -14.83 13.96 -7.15
N GLU A 146 -14.14 13.66 -6.05
CA GLU A 146 -13.35 12.43 -5.91
C GLU A 146 -14.17 11.15 -6.11
N ALA A 147 -15.41 11.10 -5.63
CA ALA A 147 -16.28 9.94 -5.74
C ALA A 147 -16.75 9.69 -7.18
N GLU A 148 -17.01 10.76 -7.93
CA GLU A 148 -17.35 10.68 -9.36
C GLU A 148 -16.12 10.22 -10.17
N ARG A 149 -14.93 10.78 -9.88
CA ARG A 149 -13.66 10.39 -10.52
C ARG A 149 -13.34 8.91 -10.33
N CYS A 150 -13.72 8.33 -9.19
CA CYS A 150 -13.57 6.91 -8.92
C CYS A 150 -14.27 6.00 -9.96
N HIS A 151 -15.34 6.46 -10.62
CA HIS A 151 -15.97 5.69 -11.68
C HIS A 151 -15.04 5.47 -12.88
N PHE A 152 -14.27 6.48 -13.29
CA PHE A 152 -13.30 6.35 -14.37
C PHE A 152 -12.08 5.55 -13.93
N ILE A 153 -11.57 5.81 -12.73
CA ILE A 153 -10.41 5.11 -12.15
C ILE A 153 -10.68 3.60 -12.09
N SER A 154 -11.85 3.18 -11.59
CA SER A 154 -12.18 1.76 -11.49
C SER A 154 -12.21 1.07 -12.85
N THR A 155 -12.76 1.71 -13.88
CA THR A 155 -12.83 1.13 -15.24
C THR A 155 -11.44 0.87 -15.81
N ILE A 156 -10.52 1.82 -15.64
CA ILE A 156 -9.14 1.68 -16.12
C ILE A 156 -8.38 0.60 -15.33
N LEU A 157 -8.56 0.57 -14.00
CA LEU A 157 -7.96 -0.47 -13.15
C LEU A 157 -8.52 -1.86 -13.48
N ASP A 158 -9.82 -1.99 -13.73
CA ASP A 158 -10.47 -3.25 -14.08
C ASP A 158 -9.93 -3.79 -15.40
N LEU A 159 -9.76 -2.94 -16.42
CA LEU A 159 -9.12 -3.31 -17.67
C LEU A 159 -7.69 -3.84 -17.44
N ALA A 160 -6.86 -3.09 -16.70
CA ALA A 160 -5.48 -3.50 -16.41
C ALA A 160 -5.43 -4.85 -15.67
N ILE A 161 -6.31 -5.06 -14.70
CA ILE A 161 -6.44 -6.32 -13.96
C ILE A 161 -6.86 -7.46 -14.89
N LEU A 162 -7.84 -7.24 -15.77
CA LEU A 162 -8.35 -8.24 -16.70
C LEU A 162 -7.29 -8.66 -17.72
N ILE A 163 -6.51 -7.71 -18.25
CA ILE A 163 -5.40 -7.99 -19.16
C ILE A 163 -4.30 -8.75 -18.40
N THR A 164 -3.91 -8.28 -17.21
CA THR A 164 -2.87 -8.93 -16.40
C THR A 164 -3.21 -10.39 -16.10
N ARG A 165 -4.46 -10.66 -15.68
CA ARG A 165 -4.95 -12.03 -15.46
C ARG A 165 -4.84 -12.89 -16.72
N ARG A 166 -5.16 -12.32 -17.88
CA ARG A 166 -5.11 -13.05 -19.16
C ARG A 166 -3.68 -13.43 -19.54
N ILE A 167 -2.73 -12.50 -19.43
CA ILE A 167 -1.36 -12.71 -19.88
C ILE A 167 -0.54 -13.56 -18.90
N THR A 168 -0.71 -13.35 -17.59
CA THR A 168 0.09 -14.04 -16.56
C THR A 168 -0.56 -15.33 -16.07
N LYS A 169 -1.86 -15.53 -16.34
CA LYS A 169 -2.72 -16.57 -15.74
C LYS A 169 -2.81 -16.50 -14.21
N GLN A 170 -2.28 -15.45 -13.59
CA GLN A 170 -2.31 -15.25 -12.14
C GLN A 170 -3.64 -14.68 -11.68
N LYS A 171 -4.10 -15.13 -10.51
CA LYS A 171 -5.33 -14.63 -9.88
C LYS A 171 -5.02 -13.40 -9.03
N ILE A 172 -5.23 -12.21 -9.57
CA ILE A 172 -5.25 -10.95 -8.80
C ILE A 172 -6.68 -10.48 -8.57
N ARG A 173 -6.95 -9.71 -7.51
CA ARG A 173 -8.29 -9.20 -7.15
C ARG A 173 -8.22 -7.74 -6.67
N PRO A 174 -9.11 -6.86 -7.17
CA PRO A 174 -9.29 -5.55 -6.58
C PRO A 174 -10.11 -5.63 -5.28
N ARG A 175 -9.87 -4.69 -4.37
CA ARG A 175 -10.61 -4.46 -3.14
C ARG A 175 -10.82 -2.96 -3.00
N CYS A 176 -12.05 -2.49 -3.24
CA CYS A 176 -12.39 -1.10 -3.04
C CYS A 176 -12.49 -0.77 -1.55
N GLN A 177 -12.13 0.44 -1.15
CA GLN A 177 -12.28 0.95 0.22
C GLN A 177 -11.64 0.01 1.26
N PHE A 178 -10.44 -0.50 0.95
CA PHE A 178 -9.78 -1.55 1.73
C PHE A 178 -9.07 -0.98 2.95
N GLU A 179 -9.33 -1.55 4.13
CA GLU A 179 -8.72 -1.10 5.38
C GLU A 179 -7.24 -1.53 5.51
N ILE A 180 -6.38 -0.52 5.60
CA ILE A 180 -4.96 -0.63 5.94
C ILE A 180 -4.78 -0.17 7.39
N ILE A 181 -4.06 -0.98 8.16
CA ILE A 181 -3.77 -0.70 9.56
C ILE A 181 -2.25 -0.83 9.72
N GLY A 182 -1.57 0.31 9.82
CA GLY A 182 -0.15 0.42 10.15
C GLY A 182 0.05 0.64 11.65
N ASN A 183 1.30 0.66 12.10
CA ASN A 183 1.62 0.81 13.53
C ASN A 183 1.15 2.17 14.10
N GLU A 184 1.24 3.25 13.32
CA GLU A 184 0.89 4.61 13.75
C GLU A 184 -0.43 5.12 13.18
N ARG A 185 -0.76 4.66 11.96
CA ARG A 185 -1.87 5.18 11.17
C ARG A 185 -2.78 4.09 10.64
N THR A 186 -4.03 4.44 10.40
CA THR A 186 -5.04 3.53 9.85
C THR A 186 -5.97 4.29 8.91
N GLY A 187 -6.59 3.58 7.98
CA GLY A 187 -7.54 4.18 7.06
C GLY A 187 -7.81 3.28 5.88
N ARG A 188 -8.75 3.69 5.04
CA ARG A 188 -9.09 2.97 3.81
C ARG A 188 -8.32 3.57 2.65
N VAL A 189 -7.86 2.72 1.74
CA VAL A 189 -7.44 3.12 0.39
C VAL A 189 -8.60 2.94 -0.56
N ASP A 190 -8.64 3.76 -1.61
CA ASP A 190 -9.71 3.69 -2.61
C ASP A 190 -9.71 2.34 -3.31
N TYR A 191 -8.52 1.88 -3.72
CA TYR A 191 -8.34 0.56 -4.31
C TYR A 191 -7.10 -0.12 -3.77
N ALA A 192 -7.23 -1.41 -3.47
CA ALA A 192 -6.12 -2.30 -3.18
C ALA A 192 -6.16 -3.47 -4.16
N ILE A 193 -5.02 -3.81 -4.77
CA ILE A 193 -4.91 -4.96 -5.68
C ILE A 193 -4.10 -6.03 -4.97
N LYS A 194 -4.68 -7.24 -4.91
CA LYS A 194 -4.10 -8.37 -4.17
C LYS A 194 -3.87 -9.57 -5.07
N LYS A 195 -2.69 -10.20 -4.96
CA LYS A 195 -2.39 -11.51 -5.56
C LYS A 195 -2.93 -12.61 -4.65
N VAL A 196 -3.71 -13.52 -5.23
CA VAL A 196 -4.14 -14.75 -4.56
C VAL A 196 -3.01 -15.75 -4.68
N LYS A 197 -2.44 -16.19 -3.54
CA LYS A 197 -1.44 -17.26 -3.51
C LYS A 197 -2.16 -18.61 -3.41
N ASP A 198 -2.85 -18.82 -2.28
CA ASP A 198 -3.57 -20.06 -1.98
C ASP A 198 -4.94 -19.76 -1.34
N ILE A 199 -5.67 -20.82 -0.98
CA ILE A 199 -6.98 -20.69 -0.32
C ILE A 199 -6.81 -19.94 1.01
N GLY A 200 -7.38 -18.74 1.08
CA GLY A 200 -7.31 -17.87 2.27
C GLY A 200 -6.04 -17.02 2.37
N ASN A 201 -5.08 -17.15 1.44
CA ASN A 201 -3.86 -16.34 1.42
C ASN A 201 -3.85 -15.36 0.23
N GLU A 202 -3.87 -14.08 0.56
CA GLU A 202 -3.81 -12.99 -0.40
C GLU A 202 -2.74 -11.97 0.05
N GLU A 203 -1.83 -11.68 -0.86
CA GLU A 203 -0.75 -10.69 -0.74
C GLU A 203 -1.18 -9.38 -1.38
N LEU A 204 -0.96 -8.25 -0.69
CA LEU A 204 -1.21 -6.92 -1.26
C LEU A 204 -0.05 -6.58 -2.21
N ILE A 205 -0.34 -6.15 -3.44
CA ILE A 205 0.72 -5.86 -4.43
C ILE A 205 0.69 -4.40 -4.91
N ALA A 206 -0.48 -3.76 -4.88
CA ALA A 206 -0.61 -2.35 -5.20
C ALA A 206 -1.75 -1.68 -4.44
N ILE A 207 -1.65 -0.37 -4.24
CA ILE A 207 -2.73 0.47 -3.69
C ILE A 207 -2.90 1.75 -4.51
N THR A 208 -4.11 2.28 -4.55
CA THR A 208 -4.46 3.51 -5.25
C THR A 208 -5.09 4.50 -4.29
N GLU A 209 -4.63 5.74 -4.35
CA GLU A 209 -5.19 6.91 -3.69
C GLU A 209 -5.78 7.84 -4.76
N ALA A 210 -7.10 8.00 -4.75
CA ALA A 210 -7.80 8.95 -5.60
C ALA A 210 -7.71 10.36 -5.01
N LYS A 211 -7.66 11.36 -5.90
CA LYS A 211 -7.70 12.77 -5.54
C LYS A 211 -8.55 13.56 -6.52
N GLN A 212 -9.07 14.70 -6.08
CA GLN A 212 -9.68 15.66 -6.99
C GLN A 212 -8.63 16.55 -7.67
N ASN A 213 -7.65 17.04 -6.90
CA ASN A 213 -6.64 18.01 -7.34
C ASN A 213 -5.34 17.99 -6.51
N ASP A 214 -5.42 17.71 -5.20
CA ASP A 214 -4.29 17.79 -4.27
C ASP A 214 -3.31 16.60 -4.38
N ILE A 215 -2.54 16.57 -5.47
CA ILE A 215 -1.62 15.47 -5.80
C ILE A 215 -0.53 15.30 -4.74
N GLU A 216 0.13 16.37 -4.25
CA GLU A 216 1.21 16.21 -3.26
C GLU A 216 0.71 15.56 -1.96
N MET A 217 -0.51 15.92 -1.55
CA MET A 217 -1.19 15.34 -0.40
C MET A 217 -1.53 13.86 -0.68
N GLY A 218 -1.96 13.54 -1.90
CA GLY A 218 -2.13 12.17 -2.36
C GLY A 218 -0.84 11.35 -2.27
N PHE A 219 0.30 11.91 -2.66
CA PHE A 219 1.62 11.27 -2.49
C PHE A 219 1.95 11.00 -1.02
N GLY A 220 1.85 12.01 -0.16
CA GLY A 220 2.12 11.84 1.28
C GLY A 220 1.23 10.78 1.93
N GLN A 221 -0.07 10.78 1.59
CA GLN A 221 -1.02 9.77 2.08
C GLN A 221 -0.69 8.37 1.53
N ASN A 222 -0.42 8.25 0.23
CA ASN A 222 -0.14 6.97 -0.41
C ASN A 222 1.16 6.33 0.08
N VAL A 223 2.22 7.12 0.29
CA VAL A 223 3.49 6.62 0.87
C VAL A 223 3.29 6.08 2.29
N LEU A 224 2.53 6.78 3.14
CA LEU A 224 2.20 6.29 4.48
C LEU A 224 1.37 4.99 4.46
N GLN A 225 0.44 4.87 3.50
CA GLN A 225 -0.36 3.66 3.30
C GLN A 225 0.50 2.50 2.76
N LEU A 226 1.45 2.77 1.86
CA LEU A 226 2.41 1.79 1.33
C LEU A 226 3.31 1.26 2.46
N GLU A 227 3.84 2.13 3.31
CA GLU A 227 4.64 1.73 4.46
C GLU A 227 3.85 0.81 5.41
N ALA A 228 2.63 1.20 5.76
CA ALA A 228 1.74 0.38 6.58
C ALA A 228 1.41 -0.97 5.92
N SER A 229 1.25 -0.98 4.60
CA SER A 229 0.99 -2.17 3.80
C SER A 229 2.17 -3.13 3.78
N TYR A 230 3.39 -2.60 3.62
CA TYR A 230 4.62 -3.38 3.64
C TYR A 230 4.76 -4.16 4.95
N GLN A 231 4.53 -3.48 6.08
CA GLN A 231 4.58 -4.09 7.41
C GLN A 231 3.54 -5.21 7.56
N LYS A 232 2.34 -5.06 6.97
CA LYS A 232 1.27 -6.07 7.01
C LYS A 232 1.61 -7.30 6.18
N ASN A 233 2.16 -7.13 4.98
CA ASN A 233 2.60 -8.24 4.14
C ASN A 233 3.73 -9.03 4.79
N SER A 234 4.70 -8.34 5.40
CA SER A 234 5.83 -8.97 6.08
C SER A 234 5.39 -9.82 7.29
N LYS A 235 4.37 -9.38 8.04
CA LYS A 235 3.84 -10.15 9.19
C LYS A 235 3.12 -11.44 8.78
N LYS A 236 2.50 -11.49 7.59
CA LYS A 236 1.75 -12.68 7.12
C LYS A 236 2.66 -13.83 6.66
N ARG A 237 3.93 -13.55 6.38
CA ARG A 237 4.86 -14.51 5.78
C ARG A 237 5.70 -15.30 6.80
N LYS A 238 5.52 -15.12 8.12
CA LYS A 238 6.43 -15.68 9.15
C LYS A 238 5.95 -16.94 9.89
N ALA A 239 6.88 -17.92 9.99
CA ALA A 239 7.12 -18.78 11.14
C ALA A 239 8.22 -18.15 12.04
N PRO A 240 8.36 -18.52 13.33
CA PRO A 240 8.99 -17.69 14.36
C PRO A 240 10.52 -17.47 14.30
N GLU A 241 11.28 -18.14 13.44
CA GLU A 241 12.75 -18.23 13.59
C GLU A 241 13.57 -17.31 12.65
N ASP A 242 13.01 -16.83 11.54
CA ASP A 242 13.77 -16.04 10.54
C ASP A 242 13.32 -14.57 10.51
N PHE A 243 13.59 -13.82 11.59
CA PHE A 243 13.06 -12.46 11.71
C PHE A 243 13.72 -11.41 10.80
N ASP A 244 14.88 -11.68 10.20
CA ASP A 244 15.81 -10.58 9.89
C ASP A 244 16.02 -10.21 8.42
N ASN A 245 15.43 -10.87 7.40
CA ASN A 245 15.91 -10.65 6.02
C ASN A 245 14.91 -10.75 4.85
N GLU A 246 13.59 -10.66 5.07
CA GLU A 246 12.64 -10.72 3.95
C GLU A 246 12.34 -9.34 3.34
N PHE A 247 13.02 -9.00 2.24
CA PHE A 247 12.75 -7.79 1.46
C PHE A 247 11.49 -7.94 0.60
N ASP A 248 10.74 -6.84 0.46
CA ASP A 248 9.58 -6.75 -0.41
C ASP A 248 9.46 -5.32 -0.96
N TYR A 249 8.51 -5.09 -1.85
CA TYR A 249 8.21 -3.76 -2.39
C TYR A 249 6.72 -3.67 -2.74
N LEU A 250 6.19 -2.49 -2.97
CA LEU A 250 4.78 -2.32 -3.33
C LEU A 250 4.65 -1.23 -4.39
N TYR A 251 3.60 -1.33 -5.20
CA TYR A 251 3.25 -0.25 -6.12
C TYR A 251 2.17 0.65 -5.53
N GLY A 252 2.40 1.96 -5.60
CA GLY A 252 1.42 2.98 -5.28
C GLY A 252 0.92 3.66 -6.56
N ILE A 253 -0.33 4.07 -6.57
CA ILE A 253 -0.92 4.87 -7.63
C ILE A 253 -1.58 6.08 -6.97
N VAL A 254 -1.24 7.27 -7.43
CA VAL A 254 -1.95 8.51 -7.07
C VAL A 254 -2.59 9.04 -8.34
N THR A 255 -3.89 9.27 -8.34
CA THR A 255 -4.57 9.69 -9.56
C THR A 255 -5.77 10.59 -9.32
N THR A 256 -6.01 11.49 -10.27
CA THR A 256 -7.22 12.29 -10.39
C THR A 256 -8.21 11.74 -11.43
N ALA A 257 -8.04 10.50 -11.88
CA ALA A 257 -8.62 9.94 -13.11
C ALA A 257 -8.05 10.53 -14.41
N THR A 258 -7.73 11.83 -14.44
CA THR A 258 -7.08 12.49 -15.58
C THR A 258 -5.56 12.35 -15.50
N ASP A 259 -4.96 12.60 -14.33
CA ASP A 259 -3.51 12.49 -14.15
C ASP A 259 -3.16 11.25 -13.34
N TRP A 260 -2.17 10.49 -13.80
CA TRP A 260 -1.77 9.21 -13.21
C TRP A 260 -0.29 9.23 -12.84
N TYR A 261 -0.03 8.98 -11.56
CA TYR A 261 1.30 8.91 -11.00
C TYR A 261 1.53 7.53 -10.39
N PHE A 262 2.70 6.96 -10.66
CA PHE A 262 3.06 5.60 -10.24
C PHE A 262 4.25 5.66 -9.31
N ILE A 263 4.11 4.99 -8.16
CA ILE A 263 5.08 4.95 -7.08
C ILE A 263 5.59 3.52 -6.95
N LEU A 264 6.90 3.36 -6.80
CA LEU A 264 7.52 2.12 -6.36
C LEU A 264 8.02 2.33 -4.93
N PHE A 265 7.50 1.58 -3.99
CA PHE A 265 7.84 1.69 -2.57
C PHE A 265 8.73 0.54 -2.11
N THR A 266 9.80 0.88 -1.40
CA THR A 266 10.65 -0.02 -0.62
C THR A 266 10.77 0.50 0.81
N PRO A 267 11.21 -0.32 1.77
CA PRO A 267 11.43 0.15 3.15
C PRO A 267 12.39 1.33 3.26
N GLU A 268 13.38 1.39 2.37
CA GLU A 268 14.45 2.39 2.41
C GLU A 268 14.08 3.66 1.65
N LYS A 269 13.35 3.53 0.53
CA LYS A 269 13.03 4.66 -0.34
C LYS A 269 11.75 4.42 -1.15
N PHE A 270 11.16 5.50 -1.64
CA PHE A 270 10.13 5.42 -2.68
C PHE A 270 10.59 6.14 -3.94
N TYR A 271 10.17 5.65 -5.09
CA TYR A 271 10.53 6.14 -6.41
C TYR A 271 9.26 6.45 -7.19
N ARG A 272 9.38 7.22 -8.28
CA ARG A 272 8.26 7.48 -9.20
C ARG A 272 8.61 7.23 -10.65
N ILE A 273 7.60 7.00 -11.49
CA ILE A 273 7.80 7.15 -12.93
C ILE A 273 7.80 8.65 -13.25
N GLU A 274 8.86 9.14 -13.90
CA GLU A 274 9.02 10.55 -14.24
C GLU A 274 8.08 11.02 -15.35
N LYS A 275 7.80 10.12 -16.30
CA LYS A 275 6.90 10.39 -17.43
C LYS A 275 5.49 10.71 -16.91
N LYS A 276 4.90 11.79 -17.43
CA LYS A 276 3.52 12.17 -17.14
C LYS A 276 2.54 11.33 -17.96
N TYR A 277 1.47 10.91 -17.30
CA TYR A 277 0.38 10.16 -17.90
C TYR A 277 -0.91 10.91 -17.64
N HIS A 278 -1.41 11.53 -18.71
CA HIS A 278 -2.66 12.27 -18.71
C HIS A 278 -3.68 11.50 -19.57
N ILE A 279 -4.95 11.58 -19.18
CA ILE A 279 -6.10 11.08 -19.93
C ILE A 279 -7.11 12.21 -20.01
N GLU A 280 -7.41 12.63 -21.23
CA GLU A 280 -8.49 13.57 -21.50
C GLU A 280 -9.84 12.87 -21.33
N ILE A 281 -10.60 13.24 -20.29
CA ILE A 281 -11.93 12.70 -19.98
C ILE A 281 -12.94 13.86 -20.08
N GLU A 282 -13.05 14.42 -21.27
CA GLU A 282 -13.90 15.56 -21.59
C GLU A 282 -15.04 15.17 -22.53
N LYS A 283 -16.06 16.03 -22.67
CA LYS A 283 -17.21 15.72 -23.54
C LYS A 283 -16.84 15.57 -25.02
N ASP A 284 -15.76 16.21 -25.45
CA ASP A 284 -15.30 16.16 -26.84
C ASP A 284 -14.89 14.75 -27.27
N VAL A 285 -14.50 13.87 -26.33
CA VAL A 285 -14.16 12.47 -26.64
C VAL A 285 -15.37 11.62 -27.07
N LEU A 286 -16.60 12.13 -26.89
CA LEU A 286 -17.81 11.45 -27.34
C LEU A 286 -17.92 11.44 -28.87
N THR A 287 -17.40 12.47 -29.54
CA THR A 287 -17.41 12.60 -31.00
C THR A 287 -16.18 11.95 -31.64
N ASP A 288 -15.00 12.11 -31.03
CA ASP A 288 -13.74 11.47 -31.44
C ASP A 288 -12.98 10.94 -30.21
N ASP A 289 -12.92 9.62 -30.06
CA ASP A 289 -12.25 8.97 -28.94
C ASP A 289 -10.80 8.58 -29.25
N SER A 290 -10.20 9.07 -30.32
CA SER A 290 -8.83 8.71 -30.73
C SER A 290 -7.78 9.03 -29.66
N GLU A 291 -7.81 10.25 -29.09
CA GLU A 291 -6.89 10.63 -28.02
C GLU A 291 -7.23 9.91 -26.70
N LEU A 292 -8.51 9.73 -26.37
CA LEU A 292 -8.92 8.92 -25.21
C LEU A 292 -8.37 7.49 -25.30
N CYS A 293 -8.49 6.84 -26.47
CA CYS A 293 -7.95 5.51 -26.71
C CYS A 293 -6.43 5.48 -26.51
N LYS A 294 -5.71 6.44 -27.07
CA LYS A 294 -4.26 6.54 -26.95
C LYS A 294 -3.80 6.76 -25.51
N ASP A 295 -4.47 7.63 -24.77
CA ASP A 295 -4.13 7.96 -23.40
C ASP A 295 -4.44 6.81 -22.43
N VAL A 296 -5.65 6.25 -22.52
CA VAL A 296 -6.05 5.06 -21.75
C VAL A 296 -5.08 3.91 -22.02
N LYS A 297 -4.72 3.69 -23.30
CA LYS A 297 -3.74 2.66 -23.67
C LYS A 297 -2.42 2.86 -22.92
N ARG A 298 -1.85 4.06 -22.97
CA ARG A 298 -0.56 4.36 -22.30
C ARG A 298 -0.62 4.14 -20.79
N VAL A 299 -1.72 4.50 -20.14
CA VAL A 299 -1.89 4.28 -18.68
C VAL A 299 -2.03 2.80 -18.36
N VAL A 300 -2.85 2.07 -19.12
CA VAL A 300 -3.10 0.64 -18.92
C VAL A 300 -1.83 -0.17 -19.18
N GLU A 301 -1.00 0.18 -20.17
CA GLU A 301 0.29 -0.47 -20.40
C GLU A 301 1.19 -0.39 -19.18
N VAL A 302 1.28 0.78 -18.52
CA VAL A 302 2.03 0.91 -17.26
C VAL A 302 1.41 0.05 -16.17
N LEU A 303 0.10 0.17 -15.93
CA LEU A 303 -0.58 -0.60 -14.89
C LEU A 303 -0.38 -2.12 -15.07
N VAL A 304 -0.56 -2.62 -16.29
CA VAL A 304 -0.34 -4.03 -16.64
C VAL A 304 1.12 -4.40 -16.38
N SER A 305 2.08 -3.55 -16.73
CA SER A 305 3.50 -3.79 -16.50
C SER A 305 3.85 -3.94 -15.03
N LEU A 306 3.36 -3.02 -14.19
CA LEU A 306 3.61 -3.04 -12.75
C LEU A 306 2.94 -4.25 -12.10
N LEU A 307 1.70 -4.56 -12.47
CA LEU A 307 0.99 -5.72 -11.94
C LEU A 307 1.62 -7.03 -12.40
N LYS A 308 2.02 -7.13 -13.68
CA LYS A 308 2.73 -8.28 -14.25
C LYS A 308 4.04 -8.53 -13.52
N ASP A 309 4.89 -7.50 -13.42
CA ASP A 309 6.14 -7.55 -12.65
C ASP A 309 5.88 -8.13 -11.26
N ARG A 310 4.84 -7.64 -10.59
CA ARG A 310 4.59 -8.01 -9.21
C ARG A 310 4.03 -9.40 -9.00
N VAL A 311 3.33 -9.95 -10.00
CA VAL A 311 2.79 -11.31 -9.89
C VAL A 311 3.76 -12.38 -10.40
N GLU A 312 4.71 -12.01 -11.27
CA GLU A 312 5.70 -12.92 -11.86
C GLU A 312 7.04 -12.94 -11.11
N VAL A 313 7.37 -11.91 -10.32
CA VAL A 313 8.59 -11.93 -9.51
C VAL A 313 8.58 -13.11 -8.54
N ASP A 314 9.74 -13.77 -8.43
CA ASP A 314 9.96 -14.83 -7.45
C ASP A 314 9.77 -14.28 -6.03
N ASP A 315 9.19 -15.10 -5.15
CA ASP A 315 8.80 -14.65 -3.81
C ASP A 315 10.01 -14.38 -2.89
N SER A 316 11.21 -14.87 -3.24
CA SER A 316 12.42 -14.67 -2.45
C SER A 316 12.91 -13.22 -2.41
N SER A 317 13.45 -12.85 -1.26
CA SER A 317 14.01 -11.52 -1.00
C SER A 317 15.08 -11.11 -2.02
N ASP A 318 15.97 -12.03 -2.40
CA ASP A 318 17.09 -11.70 -3.30
C ASP A 318 16.62 -11.36 -4.71
N HIS A 319 15.63 -12.08 -5.24
CA HIS A 319 15.04 -11.78 -6.54
C HIS A 319 14.29 -10.44 -6.51
N LYS A 320 13.59 -10.14 -5.43
CA LYS A 320 12.92 -8.85 -5.24
C LYS A 320 13.93 -7.70 -5.12
N LYS A 321 15.01 -7.86 -4.37
CA LYS A 321 16.11 -6.86 -4.29
C LYS A 321 16.75 -6.64 -5.66
N ALA A 322 17.05 -7.71 -6.39
CA ALA A 322 17.61 -7.63 -7.74
C ALA A 322 16.66 -6.91 -8.71
N ARG A 323 15.35 -7.18 -8.63
CA ARG A 323 14.34 -6.49 -9.42
C ARG A 323 14.36 -4.98 -9.21
N ILE A 324 14.44 -4.52 -7.96
CA ILE A 324 14.50 -3.08 -7.64
C ILE A 324 15.80 -2.45 -8.14
N LYS A 325 16.94 -3.11 -7.94
CA LYS A 325 18.22 -2.62 -8.47
C LYS A 325 18.17 -2.41 -9.99
N ASN A 326 17.53 -3.31 -10.72
CA ASN A 326 17.37 -3.17 -12.18
C ASN A 326 16.51 -1.96 -12.59
N TYR A 327 15.54 -1.57 -11.76
CA TYR A 327 14.69 -0.41 -12.05
C TYR A 327 15.32 0.95 -11.71
N THR A 328 16.28 0.96 -10.78
CA THR A 328 16.86 2.19 -10.22
C THR A 328 18.29 2.45 -10.71
N GLN A 329 18.97 1.46 -11.29
CA GLN A 329 20.27 1.67 -11.94
C GLN A 329 20.08 2.37 -13.29
N LYS A 330 20.86 3.44 -13.53
CA LYS A 330 21.06 3.97 -14.88
C LYS A 330 21.75 2.88 -15.70
N LYS A 331 21.11 2.38 -16.75
CA LYS A 331 21.85 1.66 -17.80
C LYS A 331 22.95 2.60 -18.28
N PRO A 332 24.23 2.19 -18.35
CA PRO A 332 25.24 3.00 -19.00
C PRO A 332 24.75 3.27 -20.42
N GLU A 333 24.72 4.54 -20.80
CA GLU A 333 24.53 4.93 -22.20
C GLU A 333 25.61 4.18 -22.98
N SER A 334 25.19 3.28 -23.87
CA SER A 334 26.09 2.71 -24.85
C SER A 334 26.49 3.88 -25.74
N ASP A 335 27.65 4.46 -25.46
CA ASP A 335 28.34 5.37 -26.36
C ASP A 335 28.39 4.69 -27.73
N ASN A 336 27.61 5.23 -28.67
CA ASN A 336 27.72 4.87 -30.08
C ASN A 336 29.12 5.30 -30.52
N ILE A 337 30.01 4.33 -30.73
CA ILE A 337 31.24 4.48 -31.52
C ILE A 337 30.90 4.21 -32.98
#